data_AF-A0A2P7YP74-F1
#
_entry.id   AF-A0A2P7YP74-F1
#
_cell.length_a   1.000
_cell.length_b   1.000
_cell.length_c   1.000
_cell.angle_alpha   90.00
_cell.angle_beta   90.00
_cell.angle_gamma   90.00
#
_symmetry.space_group_name_H-M   'P 1'
#
loop_
_entity.id
_entity.type
_entity.pdbx_description
1 polymer ?
#
loop_
_entity_poly.entity_id
_entity_poly.type
_entity_poly.pdbx_seq_one_letter_code
_entity_poly.pdbx_strand_id
1 'polypeptide(L)'
;MSDNDRRPNPKGWIPPKAPYNPYDPTDLRPAEGYPSEFRLPGQEPQGFSSIPKTPTQYQKINETMKKLNYTPRPRSNLYPGQYMVLRKVDTNQRLNTGTRWFGTFLTGSIIVYFSFFYRWNDGKENVMSDFYRYRLRAKEMLVGLSETEYDDLYHPKKNNHIIKNVRDADYIPTDIRLTKEGDFALNRPAERHVLEAQRRQQDQEEQILRELDTHRQYAKEFMLDEQEKPKKRWWFF
;
A
#
# COMPACT_ATOMS: atom_id res chain seq x y z
N MET A 1 59.54 30.35 8.93
CA MET A 1 59.05 29.48 10.02
C MET A 1 59.30 28.05 9.60
N SER A 2 59.96 27.25 10.44
CA SER A 2 60.43 25.89 10.13
C SER A 2 59.27 24.88 10.15
N ASP A 3 59.36 23.86 9.29
CA ASP A 3 58.35 22.81 9.04
C ASP A 3 58.02 21.88 10.24
N ASN A 4 58.60 22.16 11.42
CA ASN A 4 58.51 21.32 12.62
C ASN A 4 57.30 21.61 13.53
N ASP A 5 56.45 22.60 13.19
CA ASP A 5 55.24 22.92 13.96
C ASP A 5 53.98 22.15 13.49
N ARG A 6 54.11 21.23 12.51
CA ARG A 6 53.00 20.35 12.09
C ARG A 6 52.77 19.26 13.13
N ARG A 7 51.99 19.56 14.16
CA ARG A 7 51.59 18.60 15.20
C ARG A 7 50.76 17.47 14.58
N PRO A 8 51.11 16.18 14.77
CA PRO A 8 50.15 15.10 14.54
C PRO A 8 48.94 15.32 15.46
N ASN A 9 47.74 15.14 14.91
CA ASN A 9 46.49 15.44 15.59
C ASN A 9 46.46 14.82 17.00
N PRO A 10 46.18 15.60 18.06
CA PRO A 10 46.19 15.11 19.43
C PRO A 10 45.10 14.04 19.64
N LYS A 11 45.28 13.20 20.67
CA LYS A 11 44.31 12.15 21.04
C LYS A 11 42.95 12.79 21.36
N GLY A 12 41.93 12.51 20.54
CA GLY A 12 40.59 13.11 20.64
C GLY A 12 40.26 14.16 19.56
N TRP A 13 41.15 14.39 18.60
CA TRP A 13 40.90 15.28 17.47
C TRP A 13 39.79 14.76 16.56
N ILE A 14 38.78 15.60 16.32
CA ILE A 14 37.64 15.32 15.43
C ILE A 14 37.84 16.18 14.18
N PRO A 15 37.76 15.60 12.97
CA PRO A 15 37.94 16.38 11.75
C PRO A 15 36.82 17.44 11.62
N PRO A 16 37.15 18.72 11.43
CA PRO A 16 36.15 19.74 11.12
C PRO A 16 35.47 19.44 9.78
N LYS A 17 34.24 19.94 9.60
CA LYS A 17 33.45 19.74 8.38
C LYS A 17 34.11 20.32 7.13
N ALA A 18 34.93 21.36 7.27
CA ALA A 18 35.77 21.90 6.21
C ALA A 18 37.23 21.50 6.49
N PRO A 19 37.95 20.85 5.56
CA PRO A 19 39.35 20.51 5.78
C PRO A 19 40.19 21.79 5.92
N TYR A 20 41.07 21.81 6.92
CA TYR A 20 42.06 22.86 7.12
C TYR A 20 42.96 22.98 5.88
N ASN A 21 43.16 24.19 5.36
CA ASN A 21 44.10 24.45 4.27
C ASN A 21 45.44 24.92 4.85
N PRO A 22 46.45 24.04 5.00
CA PRO A 22 47.72 24.40 5.64
C PRO A 22 48.58 25.35 4.80
N TYR A 23 48.15 25.71 3.59
CA TYR A 23 48.90 26.54 2.64
C TYR A 23 48.34 27.95 2.48
N ASP A 24 47.26 28.31 3.19
CA ASP A 24 46.70 29.67 3.17
C ASP A 24 47.27 30.50 4.34
N PRO A 25 48.20 31.44 4.09
CA PRO A 25 48.80 32.26 5.14
C PRO A 25 47.83 33.29 5.74
N THR A 26 46.64 33.46 5.16
CA THR A 26 45.61 34.39 5.65
C THR A 26 44.55 33.72 6.53
N ASP A 27 44.59 32.39 6.65
CA ASP A 27 43.61 31.62 7.42
C ASP A 27 43.92 31.67 8.92
N LEU A 28 43.41 32.70 9.61
CA LEU A 28 43.55 32.95 11.05
C LEU A 28 42.63 32.08 11.92
N ARG A 29 42.36 30.83 11.51
CA ARG A 29 41.47 29.93 12.26
C ARG A 29 42.11 29.46 13.58
N PRO A 30 41.32 29.32 14.67
CA PRO A 30 41.80 28.69 15.90
C PRO A 30 42.16 27.21 15.63
N ALA A 31 43.19 26.70 16.31
CA ALA A 31 43.67 25.33 16.12
C ALA A 31 42.60 24.25 16.39
N GLU A 32 41.61 24.59 17.21
CA GLU A 32 40.46 23.74 17.54
C GLU A 32 39.28 23.89 16.57
N GLY A 33 39.38 24.70 15.50
CA GLY A 33 38.29 24.98 14.55
C GLY A 33 37.19 25.89 15.13
N TYR A 34 36.26 26.34 14.28
CA TYR A 34 35.10 27.10 14.78
C TYR A 34 34.04 26.13 15.34
N PRO A 35 33.33 26.47 16.43
CA PRO A 35 32.27 25.62 16.99
C PRO A 35 31.17 25.22 15.98
N SER A 36 30.96 26.02 14.92
CA SER A 36 30.03 25.73 13.83
C SER A 36 30.50 24.66 12.84
N GLU A 37 31.79 24.33 12.85
CA GLU A 37 32.40 23.34 11.95
C GLU A 37 32.31 21.90 12.50
N PHE A 38 31.93 21.73 13.76
CA PHE A 38 31.74 20.44 14.42
C PHE A 38 30.28 19.99 14.38
N ARG A 39 30.07 18.67 14.32
CA ARG A 39 28.74 18.11 14.55
C ARG A 39 28.33 18.41 15.99
N LEU A 40 27.09 18.85 16.16
CA LEU A 40 26.54 19.16 17.47
C LEU A 40 26.61 17.92 18.36
N PRO A 41 27.16 18.00 19.59
CA PRO A 41 27.15 16.88 20.51
C PRO A 41 25.69 16.46 20.77
N GLY A 42 25.35 15.21 20.43
CA GLY A 42 23.98 14.69 20.49
C GLY A 42 23.23 14.59 19.16
N GLN A 43 23.85 14.95 18.02
CA GLN A 43 23.35 14.62 16.67
C GLN A 43 23.92 13.31 16.09
N GLU A 44 24.72 12.58 16.85
CA GLU A 44 24.97 11.18 16.50
C GLU A 44 23.62 10.45 16.51
N PRO A 45 23.31 9.62 15.50
CA PRO A 45 22.09 8.84 15.49
C PRO A 45 22.17 7.86 16.67
N GLN A 46 21.61 8.29 17.79
CA GLN A 46 21.32 7.44 18.92
C GLN A 46 20.35 6.39 18.40
N GLY A 47 20.81 5.13 18.38
CA GLY A 47 20.01 4.01 17.92
C GLY A 47 18.63 3.97 18.61
N PHE A 48 17.72 3.18 18.05
CA PHE A 48 16.29 3.14 18.40
C PHE A 48 15.93 2.96 19.90
N SER A 49 16.89 2.72 20.79
CA SER A 49 16.65 2.36 22.19
C SER A 49 17.31 3.25 23.26
N SER A 50 18.08 4.29 22.94
CA SER A 50 18.70 5.09 24.00
C SER A 50 17.82 6.27 24.42
N ILE A 51 17.09 6.09 25.53
CA ILE A 51 16.47 7.19 26.28
C ILE A 51 17.58 7.87 27.10
N PRO A 52 17.89 9.16 26.87
CA PRO A 52 18.94 9.85 27.62
C PRO A 52 18.53 10.01 29.09
N LYS A 53 19.35 9.47 30.01
CA LYS A 53 19.10 9.51 31.48
C LYS A 53 19.36 10.88 32.11
N THR A 54 20.04 11.80 31.41
CA THR A 54 20.35 13.14 31.93
C THR A 54 19.97 14.20 30.89
N PRO A 55 19.34 15.32 31.29
CA PRO A 55 19.13 16.43 30.38
C PRO A 55 20.51 16.94 29.98
N THR A 56 20.79 16.90 28.68
CA THR A 56 22.07 17.34 28.12
C THR A 56 22.32 18.79 28.54
N GLN A 57 23.59 19.19 28.66
CA GLN A 57 23.94 20.59 29.02
C GLN A 57 23.21 21.61 28.12
N TYR A 58 22.93 21.25 26.86
CA TYR A 58 22.12 22.05 25.94
C TYR A 58 20.62 22.07 26.22
N GLN A 59 20.01 20.99 26.73
CA GLN A 59 18.62 21.05 27.20
C GLN A 59 18.49 21.99 28.39
N LYS A 60 19.45 21.93 29.33
CA LYS A 60 19.53 22.89 30.44
C LYS A 60 19.70 24.32 29.94
N ILE A 61 20.58 24.55 28.95
CA ILE A 61 20.76 25.87 28.33
C ILE A 61 19.48 26.33 27.62
N ASN A 62 18.79 25.46 26.89
CA ASN A 62 17.53 25.82 26.22
C ASN A 62 16.42 26.13 27.23
N GLU A 63 16.35 25.38 28.33
CA GLU A 63 15.42 25.64 29.43
C GLU A 63 15.75 26.94 30.16
N THR A 64 17.03 27.22 30.43
CA THR A 64 17.44 28.49 31.04
C THR A 64 17.19 29.66 30.09
N MET A 65 17.48 29.53 28.81
CA MET A 65 17.19 30.55 27.80
C MET A 65 15.69 30.81 27.64
N LYS A 66 14.85 29.77 27.71
CA LYS A 66 13.38 29.92 27.77
C LYS A 66 12.94 30.64 29.04
N LYS A 67 13.51 30.30 30.21
CA LYS A 67 13.22 30.97 31.49
C LYS A 67 13.66 32.44 31.49
N LEU A 68 14.77 32.75 30.81
CA LEU A 68 15.29 34.11 30.65
C LEU A 68 14.52 34.93 29.59
N ASN A 69 13.48 34.37 28.96
CA ASN A 69 12.79 34.95 27.79
C ASN A 69 13.78 35.39 26.69
N TYR A 70 14.93 34.73 26.59
CA TYR A 70 15.94 35.04 25.59
C TYR A 70 15.46 34.56 24.23
N THR A 71 15.22 35.49 23.31
CA THR A 71 15.06 35.14 21.90
C THR A 71 16.41 35.34 21.21
N PRO A 72 16.91 34.36 20.45
CA PRO A 72 18.20 34.46 19.73
C PRO A 72 18.16 35.45 18.56
N ARG A 73 17.08 36.23 18.43
CA ARG A 73 16.85 37.15 17.32
C ARG A 73 17.43 38.52 17.69
N PRO A 74 18.16 39.18 16.78
CA PRO A 74 18.56 40.57 16.99
C PRO A 74 17.31 41.46 17.07
N ARG A 75 17.40 42.56 17.83
CA ARG A 75 16.32 43.57 17.89
C ARG A 75 16.14 44.21 16.53
N SER A 76 14.90 44.51 16.17
CA SER A 76 14.59 45.12 14.89
C SER A 76 14.95 46.60 14.90
N ASN A 77 15.74 47.02 13.91
CA ASN A 77 16.09 48.44 13.74
C ASN A 77 14.91 49.26 13.23
N LEU A 78 13.93 48.62 12.58
CA LEU A 78 12.79 49.27 11.94
C LEU A 78 11.61 49.47 12.91
N TYR A 79 11.38 48.52 13.83
CA TYR A 79 10.30 48.56 14.80
C TYR A 79 10.85 48.44 16.24
N PRO A 80 10.82 49.51 17.03
CA PRO A 80 11.33 49.47 18.40
C PRO A 80 10.52 48.48 19.24
N GLY A 81 11.21 47.71 20.09
CA GLY A 81 10.58 46.71 20.97
C GLY A 81 10.25 45.36 20.30
N GLN A 82 10.45 45.22 18.99
CA GLN A 82 10.25 43.95 18.28
C GLN A 82 11.57 43.30 17.88
N TYR A 83 11.58 41.98 17.73
CA TYR A 83 12.72 41.22 17.22
C TYR A 83 12.64 41.06 15.70
N MET A 84 13.78 41.02 15.02
CA MET A 84 13.82 40.79 13.57
C MET A 84 13.23 39.42 13.20
N VAL A 85 12.35 39.40 12.20
CA VAL A 85 11.88 38.15 11.61
C VAL A 85 12.93 37.66 10.62
N LEU A 86 13.76 36.72 11.05
CA LEU A 86 14.71 36.05 10.16
C LEU A 86 13.94 35.14 9.20
N ARG A 87 14.02 35.42 7.89
CA ARG A 87 13.54 34.49 6.87
C ARG A 87 14.59 33.40 6.68
N LYS A 88 14.14 32.14 6.68
CA LYS A 88 15.00 31.03 6.26
C LYS A 88 15.32 31.22 4.78
N VAL A 89 16.60 31.29 4.45
CA VAL A 89 17.06 31.31 3.06
C VAL A 89 17.17 29.85 2.62
N ASP A 90 16.29 29.43 1.71
CA ASP A 90 16.38 28.11 1.10
C ASP A 90 17.46 28.16 0.00
N THR A 91 18.64 27.64 0.31
CA THR A 91 19.78 27.64 -0.61
C THR A 91 19.52 26.79 -1.86
N ASN A 92 18.61 25.80 -1.79
CA ASN A 92 18.32 24.87 -2.86
C ASN A 92 16.99 25.16 -3.56
N GLN A 93 16.40 26.33 -3.33
CA GLN A 93 15.08 26.68 -3.85
C GLN A 93 14.98 26.48 -5.37
N ARG A 94 15.99 26.92 -6.14
CA ARG A 94 16.02 26.79 -7.61
C ARG A 94 16.06 25.34 -8.07
N LEU A 95 16.83 24.50 -7.38
CA LEU A 95 16.92 23.08 -7.68
C LEU A 95 15.59 22.38 -7.38
N ASN A 96 15.00 22.66 -6.21
CA ASN A 96 13.71 22.09 -5.80
C ASN A 96 12.57 22.50 -6.74
N THR A 97 12.56 23.76 -7.20
CA THR A 97 11.60 24.18 -8.22
C THR A 97 11.86 23.47 -9.55
N GLY A 98 13.12 23.36 -9.96
CA GLY A 98 13.50 22.68 -11.20
C GLY A 98 13.11 21.20 -11.22
N THR A 99 13.40 20.48 -10.14
CA THR A 99 13.04 19.06 -10.00
C THR A 99 11.54 18.87 -9.95
N ARG A 100 10.78 19.78 -9.33
CA ARG A 100 9.32 19.73 -9.35
C ARG A 100 8.77 19.87 -10.77
N TRP A 101 9.20 20.90 -11.51
CA TRP A 101 8.77 21.12 -12.89
C TRP A 101 9.16 19.96 -13.81
N PHE A 102 10.40 19.48 -13.67
CA PHE A 102 10.90 18.33 -14.43
C PHE A 102 10.09 17.07 -14.12
N GLY A 103 9.82 16.79 -12.84
CA GLY A 103 9.00 15.66 -12.42
C GLY A 103 7.58 15.74 -13.00
N THR A 104 6.94 16.90 -12.91
CA THR A 104 5.60 17.10 -13.50
C THR A 104 5.60 16.94 -15.01
N PHE A 105 6.64 17.43 -15.70
CA PHE A 105 6.79 17.30 -17.13
C PHE A 105 6.98 15.83 -17.54
N LEU A 106 7.86 15.10 -16.86
CA LEU A 106 8.13 13.69 -17.12
C LEU A 106 6.86 12.85 -16.91
N THR A 107 6.19 13.00 -15.76
CA THR A 107 4.95 12.28 -15.48
C THR A 107 3.85 12.63 -16.48
N GLY A 108 3.69 13.92 -16.82
CA GLY A 108 2.73 14.35 -17.83
C GLY A 108 3.03 13.75 -19.21
N SER A 109 4.30 13.76 -19.63
CA SER A 109 4.75 13.16 -20.89
C SER A 109 4.44 11.66 -20.95
N ILE A 110 4.66 10.94 -19.85
CA ILE A 110 4.36 9.51 -19.76
C ILE A 110 2.85 9.28 -19.93
N ILE A 111 2.01 10.05 -19.23
CA ILE A 111 0.54 9.93 -19.33
C ILE A 111 0.06 10.22 -20.75
N VAL A 112 0.56 11.29 -21.38
CA VAL A 112 0.20 11.66 -22.76
C VAL A 112 0.63 10.57 -23.74
N TYR A 113 1.85 10.04 -23.60
CA TYR A 113 2.32 8.95 -24.45
C TYR A 113 1.42 7.71 -24.33
N PHE A 114 1.11 7.29 -23.10
CA PHE A 114 0.26 6.13 -22.87
C PHE A 114 -1.18 6.33 -23.33
N SER A 115 -1.71 7.54 -23.24
CA SER A 115 -3.09 7.84 -23.67
C SER A 115 -3.20 7.95 -25.20
N PHE A 116 -2.27 8.62 -25.87
CA PHE A 116 -2.40 8.96 -27.29
C PHE A 116 -1.58 8.10 -28.25
N PHE A 117 -0.45 7.52 -27.82
CA PHE A 117 0.50 6.84 -28.72
C PHE A 117 0.59 5.34 -28.47
N TYR A 118 0.42 4.91 -27.22
CA TYR A 118 0.58 3.50 -26.88
C TYR A 118 -0.66 2.69 -27.26
N ARG A 119 -0.44 1.57 -27.96
CA ARG A 119 -1.48 0.62 -28.34
C ARG A 119 -1.75 -0.36 -27.20
N TRP A 120 -2.86 -0.17 -26.50
CA TRP A 120 -3.30 -1.03 -25.41
C TRP A 120 -4.08 -2.24 -25.92
N ASN A 121 -4.03 -3.36 -25.18
CA ASN A 121 -4.86 -4.56 -25.39
C ASN A 121 -4.95 -5.03 -26.86
N ASP A 122 -3.84 -4.97 -27.61
CA ASP A 122 -3.77 -5.31 -29.04
C ASP A 122 -4.80 -4.59 -29.93
N GLY A 123 -5.18 -3.36 -29.55
CA GLY A 123 -6.16 -2.54 -30.26
C GLY A 123 -7.61 -2.82 -29.89
N LYS A 124 -7.86 -3.60 -28.84
CA LYS A 124 -9.21 -3.72 -28.27
C LYS A 124 -9.63 -2.43 -27.59
N GLU A 125 -10.93 -2.14 -27.65
CA GLU A 125 -11.52 -0.94 -27.04
C GLU A 125 -11.07 -0.74 -25.59
N ASN A 126 -10.87 0.49 -25.16
CA ASN A 126 -10.67 0.78 -23.73
C ASN A 126 -11.04 2.24 -23.47
N VAL A 127 -10.93 2.69 -22.22
CA VAL A 127 -11.26 4.10 -21.88
C VAL A 127 -10.31 5.09 -22.59
N MET A 128 -9.15 4.64 -23.07
CA MET A 128 -8.14 5.47 -23.72
C MET A 128 -8.19 5.39 -25.25
N SER A 129 -9.01 4.51 -25.85
CA SER A 129 -9.00 4.24 -27.29
C SER A 129 -9.48 5.46 -28.08
N ASP A 130 -10.37 6.26 -27.50
CA ASP A 130 -10.84 7.51 -28.09
C ASP A 130 -9.71 8.53 -28.31
N PHE A 131 -8.80 8.69 -27.34
CA PHE A 131 -7.65 9.60 -27.45
C PHE A 131 -6.66 9.12 -28.50
N TYR A 132 -6.34 7.83 -28.49
CA TYR A 132 -5.51 7.20 -29.51
C TYR A 132 -6.09 7.39 -30.92
N ARG A 133 -7.40 7.18 -31.09
CA ARG A 133 -8.08 7.38 -32.39
C ARG A 133 -8.16 8.83 -32.81
N TYR A 134 -8.33 9.76 -31.88
CA TYR A 134 -8.26 11.18 -32.21
C TYR A 134 -6.89 11.53 -32.81
N ARG A 135 -5.80 11.02 -32.22
CA ARG A 135 -4.46 11.16 -32.79
C ARG A 135 -4.33 10.47 -34.15
N LEU A 136 -4.94 9.29 -34.33
CA LEU A 136 -4.96 8.62 -35.64
C LEU A 136 -5.67 9.47 -36.70
N ARG A 137 -6.85 10.04 -36.41
CA ARG A 137 -7.54 10.96 -37.34
C ARG A 137 -6.68 12.18 -37.69
N ALA A 138 -6.01 12.77 -36.70
CA ALA A 138 -5.11 13.88 -36.95
C ALA A 138 -3.90 13.47 -37.81
N LYS A 139 -3.35 12.27 -37.58
CA LYS A 139 -2.26 11.72 -38.40
C LYS A 139 -2.71 11.40 -39.82
N GLU A 140 -3.93 10.89 -40.00
CA GLU A 140 -4.53 10.61 -41.30
C GLU A 140 -4.57 11.85 -42.17
N MET A 141 -5.01 12.95 -41.57
CA MET A 141 -5.11 14.24 -42.25
C MET A 141 -3.75 14.79 -42.69
N LEU A 142 -2.66 14.48 -41.99
CA LEU A 142 -1.34 15.10 -42.22
C LEU A 142 -0.37 14.23 -43.03
N VAL A 143 -0.33 12.93 -42.76
CA VAL A 143 0.74 12.02 -43.24
C VAL A 143 0.19 10.72 -43.82
N GLY A 144 -1.00 10.29 -43.40
CA GLY A 144 -1.56 8.98 -43.71
C GLY A 144 -1.27 7.93 -42.62
N LEU A 145 -1.99 6.80 -42.69
CA LEU A 145 -1.97 5.72 -41.68
C LEU A 145 -1.25 4.49 -42.22
N SER A 146 -0.63 3.73 -41.32
CA SER A 146 -0.25 2.34 -41.63
C SER A 146 -1.49 1.44 -41.68
N GLU A 147 -1.41 0.30 -42.37
CA GLU A 147 -2.53 -0.65 -42.45
C GLU A 147 -3.10 -1.03 -41.07
N THR A 148 -2.21 -1.26 -40.10
CA THR A 148 -2.59 -1.57 -38.72
C THR A 148 -3.31 -0.42 -38.00
N GLU A 149 -2.89 0.82 -38.25
CA GLU A 149 -3.51 2.01 -37.66
C GLU A 149 -4.85 2.30 -38.34
N TYR A 150 -4.95 2.05 -39.64
CA TYR A 150 -6.17 2.18 -40.43
C TYR A 150 -7.25 1.23 -39.90
N ASP A 151 -6.89 -0.03 -39.67
CA ASP A 151 -7.80 -1.00 -39.05
C ASP A 151 -8.20 -0.60 -37.63
N ASP A 152 -7.28 -0.09 -36.81
CA ASP A 152 -7.61 0.36 -35.46
C ASP A 152 -8.56 1.59 -35.44
N LEU A 153 -8.55 2.41 -36.50
CA LEU A 153 -9.40 3.59 -36.66
C LEU A 153 -10.80 3.23 -37.19
N TYR A 154 -10.87 2.41 -38.25
CA TYR A 154 -12.12 2.12 -38.96
C TYR A 154 -12.77 0.80 -38.55
N HIS A 155 -12.00 -0.16 -38.03
CA HIS A 155 -12.45 -1.48 -37.61
C HIS A 155 -12.18 -1.73 -36.11
N PRO A 156 -12.83 -0.96 -35.22
CA PRO A 156 -12.62 -1.08 -33.78
C PRO A 156 -12.92 -2.49 -33.26
N LYS A 157 -11.90 -3.15 -32.67
CA LYS A 157 -12.08 -4.45 -32.01
C LYS A 157 -12.82 -4.25 -30.69
N LYS A 158 -14.07 -4.72 -30.62
CA LYS A 158 -14.85 -4.67 -29.38
C LYS A 158 -14.12 -5.37 -28.24
N ASN A 159 -14.27 -4.83 -27.04
CA ASN A 159 -13.82 -5.52 -25.84
C ASN A 159 -14.55 -6.85 -25.70
N ASN A 160 -13.80 -7.88 -25.28
CA ASN A 160 -14.43 -9.07 -24.73
C ASN A 160 -15.14 -8.60 -23.47
N HIS A 161 -16.45 -8.44 -23.53
CA HIS A 161 -17.27 -8.20 -22.35
C HIS A 161 -17.11 -9.43 -21.45
N ILE A 162 -16.21 -9.34 -20.47
CA ILE A 162 -16.17 -10.30 -19.38
C ILE A 162 -17.44 -10.00 -18.60
N ILE A 163 -18.50 -10.78 -18.86
CA ILE A 163 -19.70 -10.78 -18.03
C ILE A 163 -19.20 -11.17 -16.64
N LYS A 164 -19.07 -10.19 -15.74
CA LYS A 164 -18.81 -10.48 -14.35
C LYS A 164 -20.00 -11.28 -13.88
N ASN A 165 -19.77 -12.52 -13.42
CA ASN A 165 -20.83 -13.31 -12.80
C ASN A 165 -21.42 -12.45 -11.67
N VAL A 166 -22.67 -12.05 -11.86
CA VAL A 166 -23.47 -11.43 -10.80
C VAL A 166 -23.61 -12.51 -9.72
N ARG A 167 -23.46 -12.14 -8.46
CA ARG A 167 -23.65 -13.10 -7.37
C ARG A 167 -25.10 -13.58 -7.43
N ASP A 168 -25.33 -14.88 -7.32
CA ASP A 168 -26.67 -15.48 -7.39
C ASP A 168 -27.64 -14.97 -6.29
N ALA A 169 -27.14 -14.23 -5.30
CA ALA A 169 -27.93 -13.52 -4.30
C ALA A 169 -28.68 -12.30 -4.85
N ASP A 170 -28.20 -11.69 -5.93
CA ASP A 170 -28.82 -10.53 -6.57
C ASP A 170 -29.83 -11.02 -7.61
N TYR A 171 -31.09 -11.14 -7.22
CA TYR A 171 -32.18 -11.55 -8.11
C TYR A 171 -32.28 -10.60 -9.32
N ILE A 172 -32.00 -11.11 -10.53
CA ILE A 172 -32.25 -10.37 -11.77
C ILE A 172 -33.78 -10.30 -11.96
N PRO A 173 -34.41 -9.11 -12.03
CA PRO A 173 -35.83 -8.96 -12.29
C PRO A 173 -36.24 -9.71 -13.57
N THR A 174 -37.42 -10.33 -13.56
CA THR A 174 -37.96 -11.13 -14.67
C THR A 174 -37.94 -10.41 -16.01
N ASP A 175 -38.06 -9.09 -15.97
CA ASP A 175 -38.24 -8.23 -17.13
C ASP A 175 -36.92 -8.02 -17.90
N ILE A 176 -35.79 -8.21 -17.23
CA ILE A 176 -34.43 -8.01 -17.76
C ILE A 176 -33.80 -9.36 -18.17
N ARG A 177 -34.43 -10.49 -17.81
CA ARG A 177 -33.92 -11.83 -18.16
C ARG A 177 -34.06 -12.09 -19.66
N LEU A 178 -32.95 -12.46 -20.30
CA LEU A 178 -32.96 -12.89 -21.71
C LEU A 178 -33.74 -14.20 -21.93
N THR A 179 -33.73 -15.09 -20.94
CA THR A 179 -34.49 -16.35 -20.95
C THR A 179 -35.73 -16.21 -20.09
N LYS A 180 -36.89 -16.05 -20.74
CA LYS A 180 -38.20 -16.14 -20.07
C LYS A 180 -38.49 -17.62 -19.78
N GLU A 181 -38.91 -17.91 -18.56
CA GLU A 181 -39.22 -19.27 -18.11
C GLU A 181 -40.28 -19.91 -19.02
N GLY A 182 -39.99 -21.11 -19.53
CA GLY A 182 -40.90 -21.89 -20.38
C GLY A 182 -40.62 -23.38 -20.22
N ASP A 183 -41.52 -24.24 -20.71
CA ASP A 183 -41.60 -25.69 -20.42
C ASP A 183 -40.33 -26.51 -20.72
N PHE A 184 -39.35 -25.94 -21.43
CA PHE A 184 -38.11 -26.62 -21.84
C PHE A 184 -36.82 -25.99 -21.31
N ALA A 185 -36.89 -24.86 -20.60
CA ALA A 185 -35.71 -24.21 -20.04
C ALA A 185 -35.66 -24.42 -18.52
N LEU A 186 -35.14 -25.57 -18.06
CA LEU A 186 -34.85 -25.76 -16.64
C LEU A 186 -33.68 -24.87 -16.23
N ASN A 187 -33.90 -24.06 -15.19
CA ASN A 187 -32.83 -23.31 -14.55
C ASN A 187 -31.77 -24.27 -13.99
N ARG A 188 -30.50 -23.86 -14.06
CA ARG A 188 -29.46 -24.50 -13.25
C ARG A 188 -29.86 -24.39 -11.78
N PRO A 189 -29.65 -25.43 -10.95
CA PRO A 189 -30.02 -25.37 -9.55
C PRO A 189 -29.23 -24.25 -8.86
N ALA A 190 -29.96 -23.28 -8.30
CA ALA A 190 -29.37 -22.22 -7.50
C ALA A 190 -28.82 -22.78 -6.17
N GLU A 191 -27.87 -22.07 -5.56
CA GLU A 191 -27.23 -22.48 -4.31
C GLU A 191 -28.25 -22.77 -3.20
N ARG A 192 -29.36 -22.02 -3.12
CA ARG A 192 -30.45 -22.28 -2.17
C ARG A 192 -31.12 -23.64 -2.38
N HIS A 193 -31.32 -24.07 -3.62
CA HIS A 193 -31.90 -25.39 -3.92
C HIS A 193 -30.92 -26.51 -3.58
N VAL A 194 -29.62 -26.27 -3.77
CA VAL A 194 -28.57 -27.20 -3.34
C VAL A 194 -28.56 -27.33 -1.82
N LEU A 195 -28.64 -26.22 -1.09
CA LEU A 195 -28.69 -26.21 0.37
C LEU A 195 -29.97 -26.89 0.90
N GLU A 196 -31.12 -26.66 0.27
CA GLU A 196 -32.36 -27.34 0.64
C GLU A 196 -32.30 -28.84 0.34
N ALA A 197 -31.70 -29.24 -0.78
CA ALA A 197 -31.48 -30.64 -1.11
C ALA A 197 -30.55 -31.32 -0.10
N GLN A 198 -29.45 -30.66 0.29
CA GLN A 198 -28.54 -31.15 1.33
C GLN A 198 -29.25 -31.29 2.67
N ARG A 199 -30.09 -30.33 3.05
CA ARG A 199 -30.90 -30.42 4.28
C ARG A 199 -31.84 -31.61 4.25
N ARG A 200 -32.56 -31.82 3.15
CA ARG A 200 -33.45 -32.99 2.99
C ARG A 200 -32.69 -34.31 3.02
N GLN A 201 -31.51 -34.35 2.40
CA GLN A 201 -30.65 -35.53 2.43
C GLN A 201 -30.21 -35.84 3.86
N GLN A 202 -29.78 -34.83 4.62
CA GLN A 202 -29.41 -34.98 6.01
C GLN A 202 -30.60 -35.46 6.87
N ASP A 203 -31.79 -34.88 6.68
CA ASP A 203 -32.99 -35.30 7.42
C ASP A 203 -33.34 -36.78 7.16
N GLN A 204 -33.13 -37.27 5.93
CA GLN A 204 -33.33 -38.68 5.57
C GLN A 204 -32.28 -39.60 6.22
N GLU A 205 -31.01 -39.19 6.18
CA GLU A 205 -29.92 -39.95 6.82
C GLU A 205 -30.15 -40.05 8.33
N GLU A 206 -30.58 -38.97 8.98
CA GLU A 206 -30.93 -38.97 10.40
C GLU A 206 -32.12 -39.88 10.72
N GLN A 207 -33.15 -39.92 9.86
CA GLN A 207 -34.29 -40.83 10.03
C GLN A 207 -33.85 -42.29 9.96
N ILE A 208 -33.04 -42.65 8.97
CA ILE A 208 -32.53 -44.01 8.80
C ILE A 208 -31.67 -44.43 10.01
N LEU A 209 -30.82 -43.53 10.52
CA LEU A 209 -30.02 -43.80 11.71
C LEU A 209 -30.88 -44.06 12.95
N ARG A 210 -31.95 -43.28 13.13
CA ARG A 210 -32.90 -43.48 14.23
C ARG A 210 -33.60 -44.84 14.13
N GLU A 211 -34.04 -45.24 12.94
CA GLU A 211 -34.66 -46.54 12.72
C GLU A 211 -33.70 -47.70 13.03
N LEU A 212 -32.43 -47.61 12.62
CA LEU A 212 -31.44 -48.63 12.94
C LEU A 212 -31.20 -48.78 14.45
N ASP A 213 -31.19 -47.66 15.18
CA ASP A 213 -31.03 -47.69 16.64
C ASP A 213 -32.26 -48.28 17.34
N THR A 214 -33.49 -47.99 16.88
CA THR A 214 -34.69 -48.63 17.43
C THR A 214 -34.70 -50.14 17.17
N HIS A 215 -34.30 -50.58 15.97
CA HIS A 215 -34.17 -52.00 15.65
C HIS A 215 -33.14 -52.72 16.53
N ARG A 216 -31.99 -52.07 16.82
CA ARG A 216 -30.97 -52.61 17.72
C ARG A 216 -31.46 -52.72 19.16
N GLN A 217 -32.22 -51.72 19.63
CA GLN A 217 -32.81 -51.76 20.98
C GLN A 217 -33.80 -52.92 21.09
N TYR A 218 -34.73 -53.04 20.13
CA TYR A 218 -35.70 -54.13 20.09
C TYR A 218 -35.03 -55.52 20.06
N ALA A 219 -33.98 -55.69 19.25
CA ALA A 219 -33.24 -56.96 19.20
C ALA A 219 -32.55 -57.31 20.53
N LYS A 220 -32.05 -56.31 21.27
CA LYS A 220 -31.47 -56.50 22.60
C LYS A 220 -32.55 -56.88 23.62
N GLU A 221 -33.70 -56.21 23.62
CA GLU A 221 -34.83 -56.54 24.49
C GLU A 221 -35.31 -57.97 24.24
N PHE A 222 -35.46 -58.37 22.97
CA PHE A 222 -35.83 -59.75 22.62
C PHE A 222 -34.84 -60.80 23.14
N MET A 223 -33.53 -60.54 23.04
CA MET A 223 -32.49 -61.44 23.57
C MET A 223 -32.49 -61.52 25.10
N LEU A 224 -32.83 -60.43 25.80
CA LEU A 224 -32.98 -60.43 27.26
C LEU A 224 -34.22 -61.21 27.70
N ASP A 225 -35.36 -61.04 27.01
CA ASP A 225 -36.60 -61.80 27.25
C ASP A 225 -36.43 -63.31 27.04
N GLU A 226 -35.58 -63.75 26.09
CA GLU A 226 -35.23 -65.16 25.93
C GLU A 226 -34.39 -65.72 27.08
N GLN A 227 -33.53 -64.89 27.70
CA GLN A 227 -32.69 -65.30 28.82
C GLN A 227 -33.47 -65.39 30.14
N GLU A 228 -34.52 -64.57 30.31
CA GLU A 228 -35.34 -64.55 31.53
C GLU A 228 -36.41 -65.64 31.61
N LYS A 229 -36.70 -66.36 30.52
CA LYS A 229 -37.63 -67.51 30.56
C LYS A 229 -37.00 -68.68 31.33
N PRO A 230 -37.49 -69.04 32.53
CA PRO A 230 -36.95 -70.18 33.27
C PRO A 230 -37.22 -71.46 32.46
N LYS A 231 -36.15 -72.19 32.12
CA LYS A 231 -36.25 -73.53 31.49
C LYS A 231 -37.16 -74.41 32.34
N LYS A 232 -38.39 -74.66 31.89
CA LYS A 232 -39.29 -75.64 32.49
C LYS A 232 -38.60 -77.00 32.42
N ARG A 233 -38.11 -77.48 33.56
CA ARG A 233 -37.63 -78.86 33.73
C ARG A 233 -38.82 -79.80 33.55
N TRP A 234 -38.92 -80.42 32.39
CA TRP A 234 -39.87 -81.48 32.14
C TRP A 234 -39.22 -82.81 32.54
N TRP A 235 -39.78 -83.47 33.55
CA TRP A 235 -39.35 -84.76 34.10
C TRP A 235 -40.07 -85.92 33.39
N PHE A 236 -39.31 -86.97 33.06
CA PHE A 236 -39.62 -88.39 32.77
C PHE A 236 -41.08 -88.85 32.50
N PHE A 237 -41.28 -89.60 31.40
CA PHE A 237 -41.46 -91.07 31.39
C PHE A 237 -41.40 -91.62 29.96
#